data_AF-A0A3B1DYI3-F1
#
_entry.id   AF-A0A3B1DYI3-F1
#
_cell.length_a   1.000
_cell.length_b   1.000
_cell.length_c   1.000
_cell.angle_alpha   90.00
_cell.angle_beta   90.00
_cell.angle_gamma   90.00
#
_symmetry.space_group_name_H-M   'P 1'
#
loop_
_entity.id
_entity.type
_entity.pdbx_description
1 polymer ?
#
loop_
_entity_poly.entity_id
_entity_poly.type
_entity_poly.pdbx_seq_one_letter_code
_entity_poly.pdbx_strand_id
1 'polypeptide(L)'
;MTDSSRRQFLLRTITSCGAGALMLSACGCQLFQHQLSDMTSRTSLLPQIPPSRNAVQLEVIIIERPQGDPLLEKSLWKEVDQIGALDPDVRDILQKNGFKVGVTASDPPEALQTMVQQAIEKNKRQITHGQQAPSSLQKVALLEGTSSDLQTSNFFSTCQVTIQKKTGDVKKKTFENARCLFRVEAHRLQEGWVTLQFIPEIQHGAKQLRHTAGKRNWKLTTSQAKYSLYEQQFEITLNMGEMAMISSQGESPNSLGQQFFSETKEDKEAVQRLLVVRLVSIATAQGVKTE
;
A
#
# COMPACT_ATOMS: atom_id res chain seq x y z
N MET A 1 -49.38 35.32 30.80
CA MET A 1 -48.13 35.97 31.23
C MET A 1 -47.33 36.21 29.96
N THR A 2 -47.59 37.27 29.19
CA THR A 2 -46.98 38.63 29.29
C THR A 2 -45.45 38.55 29.37
N ASP A 3 -44.65 39.26 28.58
CA ASP A 3 -44.88 40.23 27.52
C ASP A 3 -43.54 40.39 26.77
N SER A 4 -43.69 40.76 25.51
CA SER A 4 -42.72 41.21 24.52
C SER A 4 -41.93 42.48 24.90
N SER A 5 -41.04 42.88 23.97
CA SER A 5 -40.51 44.24 23.74
C SER A 5 -39.29 44.68 24.54
N ARG A 6 -38.12 44.90 23.90
CA ARG A 6 -37.71 45.99 22.97
C ARG A 6 -37.23 47.25 23.70
N ARG A 7 -36.24 47.89 23.04
CA ARG A 7 -35.70 49.26 23.16
C ARG A 7 -34.46 49.35 24.06
N GLN A 8 -33.24 49.42 23.47
CA GLN A 8 -32.61 50.62 22.88
C GLN A 8 -32.68 51.84 23.81
N PHE A 9 -31.54 52.23 24.37
CA PHE A 9 -31.30 53.61 24.76
C PHE A 9 -29.83 53.99 24.50
N LEU A 10 -29.67 55.03 23.68
CA LEU A 10 -28.46 55.77 23.38
C LEU A 10 -28.07 56.68 24.56
N LEU A 11 -26.76 56.83 24.81
CA LEU A 11 -26.14 58.05 25.36
C LEU A 11 -24.64 58.00 25.01
N ARG A 12 -24.17 58.77 24.01
CA ARG A 12 -23.66 60.16 24.10
C ARG A 12 -22.40 60.28 24.99
N THR A 13 -21.22 60.28 24.36
CA THR A 13 -20.29 61.44 24.13
C THR A 13 -19.49 61.82 25.39
N ILE A 14 -18.17 62.03 25.35
CA ILE A 14 -17.52 63.33 25.04
C ILE A 14 -15.97 63.18 25.08
N THR A 15 -15.28 63.66 24.02
CA THR A 15 -13.94 64.34 23.87
C THR A 15 -12.68 63.88 24.66
N SER A 16 -11.42 64.09 24.26
CA SER A 16 -10.67 64.46 23.04
C SER A 16 -9.16 64.52 23.43
N CYS A 17 -8.28 64.83 22.47
CA CYS A 17 -6.83 65.09 22.55
C CYS A 17 -5.94 63.83 22.46
N GLY A 18 -4.99 63.69 21.54
CA GLY A 18 -4.43 64.59 20.52
C GLY A 18 -3.10 64.00 20.03
N ALA A 19 -2.63 64.49 18.87
CA ALA A 19 -1.38 64.15 18.15
C ALA A 19 -1.36 62.75 17.51
N GLY A 20 -1.13 62.54 16.21
CA GLY A 20 -0.49 63.36 15.18
C GLY A 20 0.60 62.48 14.56
N ALA A 21 0.42 61.96 13.32
CA ALA A 21 1.49 61.47 12.46
C ALA A 21 0.99 60.94 11.09
N LEU A 22 1.48 61.58 10.03
CA LEU A 22 2.03 61.01 8.79
C LEU A 22 1.15 60.24 7.78
N MET A 23 0.72 61.00 6.77
CA MET A 23 0.99 60.84 5.32
C MET A 23 1.49 59.48 4.77
N LEU A 24 0.68 58.92 3.86
CA LEU A 24 0.99 58.51 2.48
C LEU A 24 2.34 57.82 2.19
N SER A 25 2.29 56.56 1.75
CA SER A 25 2.92 56.12 0.49
C SER A 25 2.38 54.74 0.07
N ALA A 26 1.48 54.76 -0.91
CA ALA A 26 1.15 53.62 -1.73
C ALA A 26 2.32 53.39 -2.71
N CYS A 27 3.07 52.31 -2.52
CA CYS A 27 3.89 51.70 -3.56
C CYS A 27 3.33 50.31 -3.80
N GLY A 28 2.69 50.15 -4.96
CA GLY A 28 2.10 48.90 -5.41
C GLY A 28 3.16 47.81 -5.53
N CYS A 29 2.91 46.68 -4.89
CA CYS A 29 3.58 45.42 -5.21
C CYS A 29 3.00 44.90 -6.52
N GLN A 30 3.46 45.45 -7.64
CA GLN A 30 3.11 45.00 -8.99
C GLN A 30 4.40 44.60 -9.72
N LEU A 31 5.13 43.65 -9.14
CA LEU A 31 6.34 43.08 -9.75
C LEU A 31 6.58 41.62 -9.33
N PHE A 32 5.51 40.83 -9.23
CA PHE A 32 5.60 39.37 -9.06
C PHE A 32 4.43 38.68 -9.79
N GLN A 33 4.25 39.00 -11.07
CA GLN A 33 3.19 38.39 -11.88
C GLN A 33 3.65 38.07 -13.31
N HIS A 34 4.90 37.63 -13.44
CA HIS A 34 5.43 37.12 -14.69
C HIS A 34 6.45 36.01 -14.44
N GLN A 35 6.00 34.84 -13.96
CA GLN A 35 6.66 33.53 -14.12
C GLN A 35 5.85 32.43 -13.40
N LEU A 36 4.64 32.14 -13.90
CA LEU A 36 3.87 30.94 -13.50
C LEU A 36 3.28 30.24 -14.73
N SER A 37 4.05 30.22 -15.82
CA SER A 37 3.66 29.53 -17.07
C SER A 37 4.88 28.83 -17.66
N ASP A 38 5.37 27.83 -16.95
CA ASP A 38 6.06 26.62 -17.45
C ASP A 38 6.81 26.01 -16.27
N MET A 39 6.33 24.88 -15.75
CA MET A 39 7.05 23.88 -14.93
C MET A 39 6.03 22.89 -14.33
N THR A 40 5.18 22.29 -15.17
CA THR A 40 4.54 21.01 -14.85
C THR A 40 5.40 19.89 -15.42
N SER A 41 6.63 19.80 -14.92
CA SER A 41 7.48 18.61 -15.04
C SER A 41 8.29 18.58 -13.76
N ARG A 42 7.72 18.00 -12.69
CA ARG A 42 8.52 17.62 -11.52
C ARG A 42 9.39 16.42 -11.91
N THR A 43 10.39 16.64 -12.76
CA THR A 43 11.58 15.80 -12.78
C THR A 43 12.21 15.91 -11.41
N SER A 44 12.30 14.79 -10.70
CA SER A 44 13.00 14.69 -9.42
C SER A 44 14.34 15.42 -9.49
N LEU A 45 14.50 16.49 -8.70
CA LEU A 45 15.75 17.26 -8.58
C LEU A 45 16.83 16.50 -7.81
N LEU A 46 16.46 15.36 -7.22
CA LEU A 46 17.40 14.41 -6.63
C LEU A 46 17.80 13.41 -7.72
N PRO A 47 19.11 13.17 -7.92
CA PRO A 47 19.58 12.07 -8.76
C PRO A 47 18.90 10.78 -8.34
N GLN A 48 18.39 10.00 -9.29
CA GLN A 48 17.95 8.65 -8.99
C GLN A 48 19.16 7.89 -8.43
N ILE A 49 19.06 7.49 -7.17
CA ILE A 49 20.10 6.66 -6.55
C ILE A 49 20.11 5.35 -7.35
N PRO A 50 21.22 5.01 -8.02
CA PRO A 50 21.29 3.78 -8.79
C PRO A 50 21.06 2.61 -7.82
N PRO A 51 20.30 1.58 -8.22
CA PRO A 51 20.08 0.43 -7.37
C PRO A 51 21.43 -0.14 -6.92
N SER A 52 21.52 -0.49 -5.64
CA SER A 52 22.70 -1.17 -5.11
C SER A 52 23.00 -2.41 -5.95
N ARG A 53 24.29 -2.71 -6.12
CA ARG A 53 24.74 -3.94 -6.79
C ARG A 53 23.95 -5.13 -6.21
N ASN A 54 23.30 -5.90 -7.08
CA ASN A 54 22.48 -7.06 -6.73
C ASN A 54 21.09 -6.79 -6.11
N ALA A 55 20.51 -5.60 -6.30
CA ALA A 55 19.12 -5.35 -5.89
C ALA A 55 18.10 -5.92 -6.89
N VAL A 56 17.05 -6.54 -6.37
CA VAL A 56 15.80 -6.87 -7.07
C VAL A 56 14.87 -5.67 -6.92
N GLN A 57 14.36 -5.13 -8.02
CA GLN A 57 13.35 -4.06 -8.01
C GLN A 57 11.97 -4.63 -8.31
N LEU A 58 11.05 -4.37 -7.40
CA LEU A 58 9.65 -4.73 -7.49
C LEU A 58 8.79 -3.47 -7.62
N GLU A 59 7.75 -3.56 -8.44
CA GLU A 59 6.62 -2.63 -8.42
C GLU A 59 5.44 -3.30 -7.74
N VAL A 60 4.98 -2.71 -6.65
CA VAL A 60 3.88 -3.21 -5.84
C VAL A 60 2.69 -2.30 -6.03
N ILE A 61 1.55 -2.88 -6.40
CA ILE A 61 0.30 -2.16 -6.59
C ILE A 61 -0.78 -2.82 -5.74
N ILE A 62 -1.52 -1.99 -4.99
CA ILE A 62 -2.75 -2.42 -4.32
C ILE A 62 -3.93 -1.77 -5.02
N ILE A 63 -4.80 -2.61 -5.57
CA ILE A 63 -6.00 -2.19 -6.29
C ILE A 63 -7.20 -2.50 -5.41
N GLU A 64 -8.06 -1.51 -5.19
CA GLU A 64 -9.31 -1.68 -4.46
C GLU A 64 -10.50 -1.70 -5.43
N ARG A 65 -11.37 -2.71 -5.31
CA ARG A 65 -12.59 -2.89 -6.10
C ARG A 65 -13.76 -3.21 -5.18
N PRO A 66 -15.01 -2.91 -5.57
CA PRO A 66 -16.17 -3.44 -4.87
C PRO A 66 -16.10 -4.97 -4.80
N GLN A 67 -16.52 -5.55 -3.68
CA GLN A 67 -16.68 -6.99 -3.52
C GLN A 67 -17.71 -7.51 -4.53
N GLY A 68 -17.45 -8.67 -5.16
CA GLY A 68 -18.31 -9.19 -6.23
C GLY A 68 -18.08 -8.56 -7.60
N ASP A 69 -17.10 -7.66 -7.76
CA ASP A 69 -16.81 -7.04 -9.05
C ASP A 69 -16.40 -8.09 -10.11
N PRO A 70 -17.15 -8.23 -11.22
CA PRO A 70 -16.88 -9.25 -12.23
C PRO A 70 -15.50 -9.12 -12.89
N LEU A 71 -14.96 -7.90 -12.98
CA LEU A 71 -13.64 -7.65 -13.58
C LEU A 71 -12.54 -8.32 -12.76
N LEU A 72 -12.60 -8.17 -11.42
CA LEU A 72 -11.67 -8.80 -10.49
C LEU A 72 -11.97 -10.30 -10.33
N GLU A 73 -13.22 -10.71 -10.09
CA GLU A 73 -13.52 -12.09 -9.69
C GLU A 73 -13.52 -13.09 -10.85
N LYS A 74 -13.97 -12.67 -12.03
CA LYS A 74 -14.18 -13.55 -13.19
C LYS A 74 -13.19 -13.27 -14.30
N SER A 75 -13.18 -12.05 -14.84
CA SER A 75 -12.39 -11.74 -16.05
C SER A 75 -10.90 -11.93 -15.79
N LEU A 76 -10.37 -11.33 -14.73
CA LEU A 76 -8.96 -11.45 -14.38
C LEU A 76 -8.54 -12.91 -14.16
N TRP A 77 -9.23 -13.63 -13.26
CA TRP A 77 -8.79 -14.96 -12.83
C TRP A 77 -8.98 -16.08 -13.86
N LYS A 78 -9.58 -15.78 -15.02
CA LYS A 78 -9.59 -16.69 -16.18
C LYS A 78 -8.25 -16.72 -16.91
N GLU A 79 -7.51 -15.61 -16.87
CA GLU A 79 -6.24 -15.44 -17.59
C GLU A 79 -5.02 -15.63 -16.69
N VAL A 80 -5.20 -15.52 -15.37
CA VAL A 80 -4.14 -15.71 -14.38
C VAL A 80 -3.89 -17.21 -14.14
N ASP A 81 -2.63 -17.64 -14.27
CA ASP A 81 -2.24 -19.01 -13.95
C ASP A 81 -2.19 -19.22 -12.43
N GLN A 82 -3.08 -20.08 -11.94
CA GLN A 82 -3.14 -20.51 -10.54
C GLN A 82 -2.60 -21.94 -10.37
N ILE A 83 -2.41 -22.68 -11.47
CA ILE A 83 -2.06 -24.10 -11.44
C ILE A 83 -0.56 -24.30 -11.47
N GLY A 84 0.14 -23.67 -12.43
CA GLY A 84 1.59 -23.78 -12.57
C GLY A 84 2.36 -22.92 -11.58
N ALA A 85 1.71 -21.92 -10.99
CA ALA A 85 2.33 -20.97 -10.06
C ALA A 85 2.70 -21.57 -8.69
N LEU A 86 2.03 -22.64 -8.25
CA LEU A 86 2.14 -23.16 -6.89
C LEU A 86 2.02 -24.69 -6.85
N ASP A 87 2.76 -25.31 -5.94
CA ASP A 87 2.59 -26.72 -5.61
C ASP A 87 1.15 -27.01 -5.17
N PRO A 88 0.55 -28.17 -5.53
CA PRO A 88 -0.84 -28.49 -5.22
C PRO A 88 -1.19 -28.38 -3.73
N ASP A 89 -0.31 -28.84 -2.85
CA ASP A 89 -0.53 -28.82 -1.40
C ASP A 89 -0.48 -27.39 -0.84
N VAL A 90 0.40 -26.54 -1.40
CA VAL A 90 0.50 -25.12 -1.02
C VAL A 90 -0.74 -24.36 -1.52
N ARG A 91 -1.18 -24.64 -2.74
CA ARG A 91 -2.41 -24.06 -3.28
C ARG A 91 -3.64 -24.44 -2.45
N ASP A 92 -3.78 -25.71 -2.08
CA ASP A 92 -4.89 -26.20 -1.27
C ASP A 92 -4.93 -25.51 0.11
N ILE A 93 -3.79 -25.42 0.82
CA ILE A 93 -3.77 -24.75 2.12
C ILE A 93 -4.07 -23.25 2.01
N LEU A 94 -3.61 -22.58 0.95
CA LEU A 94 -3.90 -21.17 0.69
C LEU A 94 -5.38 -20.97 0.41
N GLN A 95 -5.98 -21.77 -0.46
CA GLN A 95 -7.40 -21.70 -0.80
C GLN A 95 -8.30 -21.98 0.41
N LYS A 96 -7.98 -23.00 1.23
CA LYS A 96 -8.68 -23.29 2.49
C LYS A 96 -8.63 -22.11 3.48
N ASN A 97 -7.56 -21.32 3.43
CA ASN A 97 -7.41 -20.11 4.24
C ASN A 97 -7.97 -18.85 3.57
N GLY A 98 -8.59 -18.98 2.39
CA GLY A 98 -9.21 -17.88 1.67
C GLY A 98 -8.26 -17.07 0.80
N PHE A 99 -7.02 -17.50 0.57
CA PHE A 99 -6.13 -16.81 -0.36
C PHE A 99 -6.33 -17.30 -1.79
N LYS A 100 -6.30 -16.35 -2.73
CA LYS A 100 -6.23 -16.61 -4.16
C LYS A 100 -4.91 -16.06 -4.69
N VAL A 101 -4.11 -16.92 -5.30
CA VAL A 101 -2.75 -16.61 -5.74
C VAL A 101 -2.56 -17.10 -7.17
N GLY A 102 -1.91 -16.29 -8.00
CA GLY A 102 -1.48 -16.73 -9.32
C GLY A 102 -0.47 -15.80 -9.96
N VAL A 103 -0.02 -16.17 -11.15
CA VAL A 103 1.01 -15.46 -11.91
C VAL A 103 0.47 -15.07 -13.28
N THR A 104 0.93 -13.93 -13.77
CA THR A 104 0.72 -13.50 -15.15
C THR A 104 2.06 -13.25 -15.83
N ALA A 105 2.07 -13.47 -17.14
CA ALA A 105 3.17 -13.09 -18.00
C ALA A 105 3.39 -11.56 -17.98
N SER A 106 4.47 -11.11 -18.63
CA SER A 106 4.86 -9.70 -18.68
C SER A 106 3.85 -8.78 -19.38
N ASP A 107 2.97 -9.36 -20.23
CA ASP A 107 1.81 -8.67 -20.78
C ASP A 107 0.59 -8.92 -19.85
N PRO A 108 0.12 -7.90 -19.11
CA PRO A 108 -0.96 -8.06 -18.15
C PRO A 108 -2.32 -8.31 -18.85
N PRO A 109 -3.21 -9.14 -18.26
CA PRO A 109 -4.60 -9.27 -18.71
C PRO A 109 -5.32 -7.92 -18.86
N GLU A 110 -6.23 -7.79 -19.83
CA GLU A 110 -6.97 -6.54 -20.09
C GLU A 110 -7.73 -6.06 -18.84
N ALA A 111 -8.25 -7.02 -18.06
CA ALA A 111 -8.90 -6.74 -16.78
C ALA A 111 -7.96 -6.04 -15.79
N LEU A 112 -6.71 -6.49 -15.70
CA LEU A 112 -5.71 -5.88 -14.83
C LEU A 112 -5.32 -4.48 -15.33
N GLN A 113 -5.07 -4.32 -16.63
CA GLN A 113 -4.74 -3.03 -17.23
C GLN A 113 -5.80 -1.97 -16.93
N THR A 114 -7.07 -2.34 -17.13
CA THR A 114 -8.22 -1.48 -16.85
C THR A 114 -8.27 -1.06 -15.38
N MET A 115 -8.10 -2.01 -14.46
CA MET A 115 -8.10 -1.73 -13.02
C MET A 115 -6.94 -0.83 -12.59
N VAL A 116 -5.73 -1.05 -13.12
CA VAL A 116 -4.55 -0.21 -12.85
C VAL A 116 -4.79 1.21 -13.35
N GLN A 117 -5.28 1.37 -14.58
CA GLN A 117 -5.57 2.68 -15.14
C GLN A 117 -6.62 3.44 -14.31
N GLN A 118 -7.69 2.76 -13.91
CA GLN A 118 -8.72 3.34 -13.03
C GLN A 118 -8.15 3.76 -11.67
N ALA A 119 -7.26 2.94 -11.09
CA ALA A 119 -6.60 3.26 -9.83
C ALA A 119 -5.70 4.51 -9.96
N ILE A 120 -4.95 4.63 -11.06
CA ILE A 120 -4.12 5.81 -11.35
C ILE A 120 -4.99 7.07 -11.50
N GLU A 121 -6.07 7.00 -12.28
CA GLU A 121 -6.96 8.14 -12.51
C GLU A 121 -7.70 8.57 -11.22
N LYS A 122 -8.12 7.61 -10.38
CA LYS A 122 -8.68 7.91 -9.05
C LYS A 122 -7.68 8.66 -8.19
N ASN A 123 -6.41 8.21 -8.19
CA ASN A 123 -5.33 8.83 -7.42
C ASN A 123 -5.07 10.29 -7.88
N LYS A 124 -4.98 10.51 -9.21
CA LYS A 124 -4.83 11.87 -9.79
C LYS A 124 -5.95 12.81 -9.34
N ARG A 125 -7.20 12.38 -9.41
CA ARG A 125 -8.35 13.20 -8.99
C ARG A 125 -8.28 13.58 -7.51
N GLN A 126 -7.91 12.63 -6.65
CA GLN A 126 -7.77 12.90 -5.21
C GLN A 126 -6.68 13.94 -4.92
N ILE A 127 -5.53 13.84 -5.62
CA ILE A 127 -4.46 14.84 -5.52
C ILE A 127 -4.95 16.22 -5.97
N THR A 128 -5.68 16.31 -7.09
CA THR A 128 -6.25 17.59 -7.59
C THR A 128 -7.24 18.20 -6.60
N HIS A 129 -8.01 17.39 -5.88
CA HIS A 129 -8.95 17.83 -4.85
C HIS A 129 -8.30 18.07 -3.47
N GLY A 130 -6.96 18.10 -3.37
CA GLY A 130 -6.24 18.39 -2.13
C GLY A 130 -6.34 17.29 -1.07
N GLN A 131 -6.83 16.09 -1.43
CA GLN A 131 -6.82 14.93 -0.56
C GLN A 131 -5.48 14.22 -0.66
N GLN A 132 -4.88 13.85 0.47
CA GLN A 132 -3.71 12.98 0.49
C GLN A 132 -4.12 11.59 -0.01
N ALA A 133 -3.90 11.33 -1.30
CA ALA A 133 -4.09 10.01 -1.86
C ALA A 133 -2.89 9.13 -1.50
N PRO A 134 -3.08 7.94 -0.89
CA PRO A 134 -1.99 6.98 -0.77
C PRO A 134 -1.54 6.61 -2.19
N SER A 135 -0.23 6.65 -2.45
CA SER A 135 0.32 6.18 -3.72
C SER A 135 0.04 4.68 -3.84
N SER A 136 -0.90 4.31 -4.70
CA SER A 136 -1.27 2.91 -4.94
C SER A 136 -0.14 2.11 -5.57
N LEU A 137 0.83 2.78 -6.20
CA LEU A 137 2.06 2.22 -6.75
C LEU A 137 3.25 2.52 -5.84
N GLN A 138 3.90 1.48 -5.35
CA GLN A 138 5.11 1.56 -4.53
C GLN A 138 6.25 0.81 -5.23
N LYS A 139 7.41 1.45 -5.38
CA LYS A 139 8.64 0.79 -5.81
C LYS A 139 9.38 0.26 -4.60
N VAL A 140 9.69 -1.03 -4.60
CA VAL A 140 10.42 -1.71 -3.52
C VAL A 140 11.72 -2.25 -4.09
N ALA A 141 12.85 -1.85 -3.51
CA ALA A 141 14.15 -2.44 -3.83
C ALA A 141 14.54 -3.40 -2.71
N LEU A 142 14.70 -4.68 -3.05
CA LEU A 142 15.13 -5.74 -2.16
C LEU A 142 16.56 -6.12 -2.47
N LEU A 143 17.40 -6.15 -1.44
CA LEU A 143 18.67 -6.85 -1.50
C LEU A 143 18.46 -8.33 -1.16
N GLU A 144 19.31 -9.18 -1.70
CA GLU A 144 19.32 -10.59 -1.31
C GLU A 144 19.52 -10.73 0.21
N GLY A 145 18.70 -11.58 0.84
CA GLY A 145 18.66 -11.76 2.29
C GLY A 145 18.01 -10.61 3.06
N THR A 146 17.34 -9.66 2.39
CA THR A 146 16.50 -8.65 3.03
C THR A 146 15.03 -8.88 2.73
N SER A 147 14.18 -8.44 3.65
CA SER A 147 12.72 -8.53 3.51
C SER A 147 12.07 -7.15 3.44
N SER A 148 10.93 -7.05 2.76
CA SER A 148 10.04 -5.89 2.81
C SER A 148 8.65 -6.30 3.30
N ASP A 149 8.02 -5.43 4.08
CA ASP A 149 6.65 -5.62 4.56
C ASP A 149 5.68 -4.95 3.56
N LEU A 150 4.83 -5.75 2.90
CA LEU A 150 3.77 -5.29 2.00
C LEU A 150 2.42 -5.32 2.74
N GLN A 151 1.97 -4.17 3.24
CA GLN A 151 0.71 -4.06 3.97
C GLN A 151 -0.49 -4.23 3.02
N THR A 152 -1.35 -5.21 3.26
CA THR A 152 -2.51 -5.49 2.39
C THR A 152 -3.83 -5.04 2.99
N SER A 153 -3.94 -4.98 4.32
CA SER A 153 -5.15 -4.54 5.01
C SER A 153 -5.03 -3.13 5.57
N ASN A 154 -6.19 -2.57 5.93
CA ASN A 154 -6.26 -1.46 6.87
C ASN A 154 -6.04 -1.95 8.31
N PHE A 155 -6.03 -1.00 9.23
CA PHE A 155 -5.88 -1.28 10.65
C PHE A 155 -7.21 -1.72 11.27
N PHE A 156 -7.19 -2.79 12.06
CA PHE A 156 -8.32 -3.33 12.80
C PHE A 156 -8.16 -3.02 14.29
N SER A 157 -9.22 -2.50 14.92
CA SER A 157 -9.29 -2.47 16.39
C SER A 157 -9.25 -3.88 16.95
N THR A 158 -10.06 -4.78 16.39
CA THR A 158 -10.09 -6.20 16.71
C THR A 158 -10.14 -7.00 15.41
N CYS A 159 -9.19 -7.92 15.22
CA CYS A 159 -9.10 -8.80 14.06
C CYS A 159 -9.29 -10.25 14.50
N GLN A 160 -10.34 -10.89 14.00
CA GLN A 160 -10.64 -12.29 14.23
C GLN A 160 -10.27 -13.11 12.99
N VAL A 161 -9.47 -14.16 13.18
CA VAL A 161 -9.03 -15.04 12.10
C VAL A 161 -9.32 -16.50 12.43
N THR A 162 -9.73 -17.23 11.41
CA THR A 162 -9.84 -18.68 11.37
C THR A 162 -8.71 -19.20 10.48
N ILE A 163 -7.80 -19.96 11.06
CA ILE A 163 -6.62 -20.50 10.40
C ILE A 163 -6.83 -21.99 10.21
N GLN A 164 -6.84 -22.42 8.96
CA GLN A 164 -6.82 -23.83 8.58
C GLN A 164 -5.37 -24.31 8.54
N LYS A 165 -5.05 -25.37 9.29
CA LYS A 165 -3.72 -25.98 9.28
C LYS A 165 -3.59 -27.07 8.23
N LYS A 166 -2.36 -27.41 7.87
CA LYS A 166 -2.07 -28.55 6.98
C LYS A 166 -2.53 -29.89 7.57
N THR A 167 -2.58 -30.00 8.90
CA THR A 167 -3.10 -31.18 9.62
C THR A 167 -4.63 -31.33 9.51
N GLY A 168 -5.33 -30.32 8.98
CA GLY A 168 -6.80 -30.25 8.97
C GLY A 168 -7.41 -29.58 10.21
N ASP A 169 -6.59 -29.25 11.22
CA ASP A 169 -7.07 -28.55 12.41
C ASP A 169 -7.47 -27.11 12.11
N VAL A 170 -8.58 -26.67 12.69
CA VAL A 170 -9.04 -25.28 12.63
C VAL A 170 -8.62 -24.54 13.89
N LYS A 171 -7.89 -23.43 13.76
CA LYS A 171 -7.51 -22.57 14.89
C LYS A 171 -8.12 -21.18 14.75
N LYS A 172 -8.95 -20.79 15.71
CA LYS A 172 -9.45 -19.41 15.82
C LYS A 172 -8.52 -18.57 16.67
N LYS A 173 -8.27 -17.32 16.27
CA LYS A 173 -7.49 -16.34 17.03
C LYS A 173 -8.11 -14.96 16.93
N THR A 174 -7.94 -14.18 17.98
CA THR A 174 -8.32 -12.77 18.03
C THR A 174 -7.07 -11.94 18.34
N PHE A 175 -6.91 -10.84 17.63
CA PHE A 175 -5.82 -9.90 17.78
C PHE A 175 -6.37 -8.50 17.97
N GLU A 176 -5.89 -7.77 18.97
CA GLU A 176 -6.21 -6.36 19.16
C GLU A 176 -5.19 -5.48 18.42
N ASN A 177 -5.63 -4.35 17.89
CA ASN A 177 -4.81 -3.34 17.22
C ASN A 177 -3.95 -3.94 16.10
N ALA A 178 -4.61 -4.63 15.18
CA ALA A 178 -3.97 -5.52 14.22
C ALA A 178 -3.94 -4.96 12.79
N ARG A 179 -2.97 -5.43 12.01
CA ARG A 179 -2.90 -5.25 10.56
C ARG A 179 -2.27 -6.47 9.90
N CYS A 180 -2.72 -6.75 8.69
CA CYS A 180 -2.28 -7.88 7.88
C CYS A 180 -1.33 -7.39 6.78
N LEU A 181 -0.24 -8.14 6.59
CA LEU A 181 0.77 -7.83 5.59
C LEU A 181 1.50 -9.09 5.13
N PHE A 182 2.19 -9.01 4.00
CA PHE A 182 3.15 -10.02 3.59
C PHE A 182 4.56 -9.55 3.88
N ARG A 183 5.36 -10.38 4.54
CA ARG A 183 6.81 -10.26 4.49
C ARG A 183 7.28 -10.91 3.19
N VAL A 184 7.99 -10.14 2.36
CA VAL A 184 8.48 -10.58 1.04
C VAL A 184 9.99 -10.58 1.03
N GLU A 185 10.56 -11.73 0.68
CA GLU A 185 11.99 -11.96 0.52
C GLU A 185 12.26 -12.34 -0.93
N ALA A 186 13.39 -11.90 -1.49
CA ALA A 186 13.74 -12.15 -2.88
C ALA A 186 15.06 -12.93 -2.98
N HIS A 187 15.03 -14.02 -3.74
CA HIS A 187 16.17 -14.90 -4.01
C HIS A 187 16.42 -14.95 -5.51
N ARG A 188 17.63 -14.59 -5.96
CA ARG A 188 17.97 -14.70 -7.38
C ARG A 188 18.25 -16.17 -7.71
N LEU A 189 17.66 -16.67 -8.79
CA LEU A 189 17.92 -18.04 -9.25
C LEU A 189 18.99 -18.06 -10.36
N GLN A 190 18.75 -17.31 -11.43
CA GLN A 190 19.61 -17.20 -12.61
C GLN A 190 19.37 -15.85 -13.31
N GLU A 191 19.98 -15.61 -14.48
CA GLU A 191 19.76 -14.35 -15.22
C GLU A 191 18.27 -14.13 -15.53
N GLY A 192 17.71 -13.01 -15.06
CA GLY A 192 16.32 -12.64 -15.29
C GLY A 192 15.28 -13.25 -14.33
N TRP A 193 15.65 -14.29 -13.57
CA TRP A 193 14.72 -15.04 -12.72
C TRP A 193 14.92 -14.78 -11.23
N VAL A 194 13.83 -14.52 -10.53
CA VAL A 194 13.79 -14.31 -9.07
C VAL A 194 12.67 -15.15 -8.47
N THR A 195 12.98 -15.85 -7.39
CA THR A 195 11.97 -16.44 -6.51
C THR A 195 11.63 -15.45 -5.41
N LEU A 196 10.35 -15.09 -5.31
CA LEU A 196 9.80 -14.30 -4.23
C LEU A 196 9.14 -15.22 -3.22
N GLN A 197 9.61 -15.15 -1.98
CA GLN A 197 8.98 -15.84 -0.86
C GLN A 197 8.04 -14.89 -0.14
N PHE A 198 6.78 -15.30 0.01
CA PHE A 198 5.72 -14.56 0.68
C PHE A 198 5.36 -15.25 1.99
N ILE A 199 5.47 -14.53 3.10
CA ILE A 199 5.06 -15.00 4.42
C ILE A 199 3.97 -14.06 4.93
N PRO A 200 2.71 -14.52 5.04
CA PRO A 200 1.66 -13.72 5.64
C PRO A 200 1.96 -13.49 7.13
N GLU A 201 1.86 -12.24 7.59
CA GLU A 201 2.05 -11.85 8.99
C GLU A 201 0.88 -10.98 9.47
N ILE A 202 0.48 -11.21 10.72
CA ILE A 202 -0.42 -10.32 11.46
C ILE A 202 0.43 -9.56 12.47
N GLN A 203 0.55 -8.26 12.29
CA GLN A 203 1.17 -7.37 13.28
C GLN A 203 0.08 -6.85 14.22
N HIS A 204 0.27 -6.96 15.54
CA HIS A 204 -0.77 -6.64 16.51
C HIS A 204 -0.25 -6.04 17.81
N GLY A 205 -1.16 -5.48 18.61
CA GLY A 205 -0.88 -4.89 19.91
C GLY A 205 -0.28 -3.49 19.84
N ALA A 206 0.20 -3.02 20.98
CA ALA A 206 0.81 -1.69 21.08
C ALA A 206 2.13 -1.61 20.29
N LYS A 207 2.37 -0.45 19.69
CA LYS A 207 3.66 -0.09 19.09
C LYS A 207 4.71 0.06 20.17
N GLN A 208 5.73 -0.80 20.17
CA GLN A 208 6.85 -0.78 21.11
C GLN A 208 8.12 -0.33 20.40
N LEU A 209 8.88 0.57 21.02
CA LEU A 209 10.23 0.91 20.58
C LEU A 209 11.15 -0.29 20.83
N ARG A 210 11.73 -0.86 19.78
CA ARG A 210 12.69 -1.97 19.89
C ARG A 210 14.02 -1.55 19.29
N HIS A 211 15.11 -1.89 19.98
CA HIS A 211 16.45 -1.75 19.43
C HIS A 211 16.69 -2.86 18.40
N THR A 212 16.87 -2.46 17.15
CA THR A 212 17.30 -3.34 16.06
C THR A 212 18.77 -3.07 15.76
N ALA A 213 19.58 -4.12 15.73
CA ALA A 213 20.99 -4.01 15.35
C ALA A 213 21.08 -3.70 13.85
N GLY A 214 21.47 -2.47 13.49
CA GLY A 214 21.91 -2.17 12.14
C GLY A 214 23.36 -2.63 11.96
N LYS A 215 23.78 -2.88 10.71
CA LYS A 215 25.14 -3.35 10.36
C LYS A 215 26.29 -2.46 10.90
N ARG A 216 26.01 -1.25 11.37
CA ARG A 216 26.99 -0.32 11.99
C ARG A 216 26.46 0.51 13.17
N ASN A 217 25.14 0.62 13.38
CA ASN A 217 24.53 1.45 14.43
C ASN A 217 23.25 0.79 14.98
N TRP A 218 22.96 1.00 16.26
CA TRP A 218 21.66 0.68 16.85
C TRP A 218 20.57 1.58 16.25
N LYS A 219 19.51 0.99 15.71
CA LYS A 219 18.34 1.73 15.23
C LYS A 219 17.16 1.43 16.16
N LEU A 220 16.60 2.48 16.78
CA LEU A 220 15.31 2.41 17.44
C LEU A 220 14.24 2.31 16.36
N THR A 221 13.57 1.16 16.32
CA THR A 221 12.47 0.90 15.38
C THR A 221 11.21 0.63 16.18
N THR A 222 10.15 1.37 15.90
CA THR A 222 8.83 1.09 16.45
C THR A 222 8.27 -0.16 15.78
N SER A 223 8.01 -1.21 16.57
CA SER A 223 7.52 -2.50 16.10
C SER A 223 6.31 -2.97 16.90
N GLN A 224 5.44 -3.76 16.28
CA GLN A 224 4.33 -4.45 16.93
C GLN A 224 4.69 -5.93 17.11
N ALA A 225 3.93 -6.65 17.94
CA ALA A 225 4.06 -8.11 18.02
C ALA A 225 3.69 -8.72 16.65
N LYS A 226 4.41 -9.76 16.24
CA LYS A 226 4.25 -10.42 14.94
C LYS A 226 3.73 -11.83 15.14
N TYR A 227 2.69 -12.20 14.39
CA TYR A 227 2.23 -13.57 14.25
C TYR A 227 2.39 -14.01 12.79
N SER A 228 3.47 -14.74 12.50
CA SER A 228 3.79 -15.25 11.16
C SER A 228 3.05 -16.56 10.88
N LEU A 229 2.43 -16.63 9.70
CA LEU A 229 1.61 -17.74 9.24
C LEU A 229 2.44 -18.66 8.34
N TYR A 230 3.46 -19.32 8.91
CA TYR A 230 4.44 -20.13 8.16
C TYR A 230 3.81 -21.30 7.40
N GLU A 231 2.67 -21.84 7.85
CA GLU A 231 1.96 -22.90 7.11
C GLU A 231 1.31 -22.39 5.81
N GLN A 232 1.08 -21.08 5.71
CA GLN A 232 0.53 -20.38 4.54
C GLN A 232 1.62 -19.62 3.78
N GLN A 233 2.91 -19.87 4.06
CA GLN A 233 3.98 -19.32 3.25
C GLN A 233 3.98 -19.97 1.87
N PHE A 234 4.39 -19.21 0.85
CA PHE A 234 4.51 -19.72 -0.51
C PHE A 234 5.59 -18.97 -1.28
N GLU A 235 6.02 -19.57 -2.37
CA GLU A 235 7.06 -19.03 -3.25
C GLU A 235 6.52 -18.89 -4.67
N ILE A 236 6.91 -17.82 -5.34
CA ILE A 236 6.59 -17.58 -6.74
C ILE A 236 7.87 -17.22 -7.46
N THR A 237 8.18 -17.96 -8.51
CA THR A 237 9.27 -17.63 -9.43
C THR A 237 8.75 -16.73 -10.54
N LEU A 238 9.39 -15.57 -10.70
CA LEU A 238 9.06 -14.56 -11.70
C LEU A 238 10.27 -14.29 -12.60
N ASN A 239 10.01 -14.10 -13.88
CA ASN A 239 10.90 -13.47 -14.85
C ASN A 239 10.63 -11.96 -14.95
N MET A 240 11.54 -11.23 -15.58
CA MET A 240 11.41 -9.79 -15.79
C MET A 240 10.09 -9.43 -16.49
N GLY A 241 9.33 -8.55 -15.84
CA GLY A 241 8.03 -8.08 -16.28
C GLY A 241 6.86 -8.91 -15.75
N GLU A 242 7.06 -10.17 -15.35
CA GLU A 242 6.02 -11.04 -14.81
C GLU A 242 5.50 -10.54 -13.46
N MET A 243 4.28 -10.97 -13.14
CA MET A 243 3.51 -10.43 -12.03
C MET A 243 2.92 -11.54 -11.17
N ALA A 244 3.20 -11.48 -9.87
CA ALA A 244 2.46 -12.23 -8.86
C ALA A 244 1.19 -11.46 -8.47
N MET A 245 0.07 -12.16 -8.35
CA MET A 245 -1.24 -11.63 -8.02
C MET A 245 -1.81 -12.36 -6.80
N ILE A 246 -2.25 -11.60 -5.79
CA ILE A 246 -2.76 -12.14 -4.53
C ILE A 246 -4.03 -11.39 -4.14
N SER A 247 -5.11 -12.12 -3.83
CA SER A 247 -6.39 -11.56 -3.35
C SER A 247 -7.12 -12.55 -2.42
N SER A 248 -8.35 -12.20 -2.02
CA SER A 248 -9.25 -13.09 -1.30
C SER A 248 -9.95 -14.07 -2.25
N GLN A 249 -10.24 -15.26 -1.74
CA GLN A 249 -11.06 -16.31 -2.35
C GLN A 249 -12.43 -16.32 -1.68
N GLY A 250 -13.45 -15.84 -2.39
CA GLY A 250 -14.84 -15.88 -1.97
C GLY A 250 -15.15 -15.19 -0.64
N GLU A 251 -16.34 -15.47 -0.11
CA GLU A 251 -16.85 -14.90 1.13
C GLU A 251 -16.78 -15.94 2.25
N SER A 252 -15.60 -16.10 2.85
CA SER A 252 -15.44 -16.92 4.05
C SER A 252 -15.23 -16.02 5.26
N PRO A 253 -16.23 -15.86 6.15
CA PRO A 253 -16.13 -15.00 7.32
C PRO A 253 -14.92 -15.34 8.19
N ASN A 254 -14.16 -14.33 8.57
CA ASN A 254 -12.93 -14.43 9.37
C ASN A 254 -11.84 -15.32 8.75
N SER A 255 -11.89 -15.63 7.45
CA SER A 255 -10.77 -16.28 6.78
C SER A 255 -9.55 -15.35 6.72
N LEU A 256 -8.35 -15.92 6.56
CA LEU A 256 -7.15 -15.11 6.39
C LEU A 256 -7.25 -14.25 5.12
N GLY A 257 -7.73 -14.82 4.01
CA GLY A 257 -7.99 -14.09 2.78
C GLY A 257 -8.84 -12.84 2.98
N GLN A 258 -9.98 -12.99 3.65
CA GLN A 258 -10.87 -11.86 3.94
C GLN A 258 -10.17 -10.80 4.80
N GLN A 259 -9.47 -11.18 5.87
CA GLN A 259 -8.81 -10.21 6.76
C GLN A 259 -7.61 -9.52 6.09
N PHE A 260 -6.98 -10.16 5.11
CA PHE A 260 -5.86 -9.58 4.36
C PHE A 260 -6.31 -8.68 3.21
N PHE A 261 -7.44 -8.99 2.58
CA PHE A 261 -7.82 -8.40 1.29
C PHE A 261 -9.24 -7.83 1.24
N SER A 262 -10.04 -7.93 2.29
CA SER A 262 -11.39 -7.37 2.30
C SER A 262 -11.54 -6.30 3.36
N GLU A 263 -12.44 -5.37 3.11
CA GLU A 263 -12.86 -4.36 4.07
C GLU A 263 -14.36 -4.13 3.95
N THR A 264 -15.05 -4.30 5.06
CA THR A 264 -16.48 -3.98 5.17
C THR A 264 -16.59 -2.82 6.15
N LYS A 265 -17.17 -1.69 5.72
CA LYS A 265 -17.53 -0.57 6.60
C LYS A 265 -19.04 -0.54 6.73
N GLU A 266 -19.54 -0.21 7.92
CA GLU A 266 -20.98 -0.22 8.24
C GLU A 266 -21.84 0.59 7.24
N ASP A 267 -21.27 1.63 6.60
CA ASP A 267 -21.97 2.50 5.65
C ASP A 267 -21.37 2.52 4.21
N LYS A 268 -20.51 1.56 3.84
CA LYS A 268 -19.94 1.50 2.49
C LYS A 268 -20.04 0.11 1.90
N GLU A 269 -20.15 0.07 0.57
CA GLU A 269 -19.97 -1.17 -0.18
C GLU A 269 -18.68 -1.86 0.27
N ALA A 270 -18.78 -3.16 0.51
CA ALA A 270 -17.63 -3.95 0.88
C ALA A 270 -16.59 -3.90 -0.25
N VAL A 271 -15.33 -3.77 0.12
CA VAL A 271 -14.20 -3.60 -0.79
C VAL A 271 -13.34 -4.85 -0.75
N GLN A 272 -12.94 -5.31 -1.92
CA GLN A 272 -11.91 -6.32 -2.10
C GLN A 272 -10.65 -5.69 -2.69
N ARG A 273 -9.49 -6.17 -2.23
CA ARG A 273 -8.17 -5.73 -2.63
C ARG A 273 -7.48 -6.81 -3.46
N LEU A 274 -6.68 -6.34 -4.40
CA LEU A 274 -5.77 -7.15 -5.19
C LEU A 274 -4.37 -6.58 -5.01
N LEU A 275 -3.46 -7.40 -4.49
CA LEU A 275 -2.03 -7.13 -4.44
C LEU A 275 -1.40 -7.64 -5.75
N VAL A 276 -0.67 -6.76 -6.43
CA VAL A 276 0.10 -7.07 -7.62
C VAL A 276 1.56 -6.77 -7.32
N VAL A 277 2.44 -7.74 -7.56
CA VAL A 277 3.89 -7.58 -7.39
C VAL A 277 4.56 -7.91 -8.71
N ARG A 278 5.08 -6.90 -9.38
CA ARG A 278 5.76 -7.00 -10.68
C ARG A 278 7.27 -6.99 -10.50
N LEU A 279 7.97 -7.93 -11.13
CA LEU A 279 9.42 -7.87 -11.23
C LEU A 279 9.83 -6.86 -12.31
N VAL A 280 10.48 -5.76 -11.92
CA VAL A 280 10.84 -4.68 -12.87
C VAL A 280 12.25 -4.86 -13.39
N SER A 281 13.20 -5.05 -12.48
CA SER A 281 14.60 -5.19 -12.85
C SER A 281 15.37 -5.95 -11.80
N ILE A 282 16.51 -6.49 -12.22
CA ILE A 282 17.48 -7.10 -11.35
C ILE A 282 18.82 -6.42 -11.64
N ALA A 283 19.33 -5.64 -10.69
CA ALA A 283 20.60 -4.95 -10.87
C ALA A 283 21.74 -5.97 -10.90
N THR A 284 22.43 -6.08 -12.04
CA THR A 284 23.61 -6.95 -12.18
C THR A 284 24.86 -6.12 -11.91
N ALA A 285 25.78 -6.64 -11.08
CA ALA A 285 27.10 -6.03 -10.95
C ALA A 285 27.86 -6.23 -12.26
N GLN A 286 27.97 -5.19 -13.10
CA GLN A 286 28.92 -5.23 -14.21
C GLN A 286 30.34 -5.22 -13.62
N GLY A 287 31.07 -6.30 -13.86
CA GLY A 287 32.51 -6.37 -13.62
C GLY A 287 33.21 -5.40 -14.55
N VAL A 288 33.90 -4.42 -13.99
CA VAL A 288 34.83 -3.59 -14.76
C VAL A 288 35.93 -4.52 -15.24
N LYS A 289 35.99 -4.77 -16.55
CA LYS A 289 37.18 -5.35 -17.17
C LYS A 289 38.28 -4.30 -17.06
N THR A 290 39.26 -4.53 -16.19
CA THR A 290 40.56 -3.88 -16.29
C THR A 290 41.29 -4.50 -17.48
N GLU A 291 41.35 -3.75 -18.59
CA GLU A 291 42.38 -3.93 -19.61
C GLU A 291 43.71 -3.34 -19.11
#